data_AF-A0A0B2WPC9-F1
#
_entry.id   AF-A0A0B2WPC9-F1
#
_cell.length_a   1.000
_cell.length_b   1.000
_cell.length_c   1.000
_cell.angle_alpha   90.00
_cell.angle_beta   90.00
_cell.angle_gamma   90.00
#
_symmetry.space_group_name_H-M   'P 1'
#
loop_
_entity.id
_entity.type
_entity.pdbx_description
1 polymer ?
#
loop_
_entity_poly.entity_id
_entity_poly.type
_entity_poly.pdbx_seq_one_letter_code
_entity_poly.pdbx_strand_id
1 'polypeptide(L)'
;MGYRALEMAKEAGHGDVPLTSHATTRRPTVRQFLDEESNKEAAVSGAEHMQQLLSTLKKETGLTDQYVVRVPGVLSPTHWLTYWLGVRLRQDGGPDELYQLNSAFPSQVNAVPLSESRIMVAKPWGPVVDGHDILERMSREAYSKAGFHVDFIDDWPFHLASGDLHCITNAYRTPTARWW
;
A
#
# COMPACT_ATOMS: atom_id res chain seq x y z
N MET A 1 0.05 -1.09 -9.76
CA MET A 1 1.34 -1.81 -9.62
C MET A 1 1.23 -3.03 -8.73
N GLY A 2 0.77 -2.91 -7.48
CA GLY A 2 0.65 -4.05 -6.56
C GLY A 2 -0.31 -5.14 -7.06
N TYR A 3 -1.53 -4.77 -7.47
CA TYR A 3 -2.51 -5.75 -7.99
C TYR A 3 -1.97 -6.53 -9.20
N ARG A 4 -1.35 -5.83 -10.17
CA ARG A 4 -0.69 -6.48 -11.32
C ARG A 4 0.43 -7.44 -10.91
N ALA A 5 1.17 -7.14 -9.84
CA ALA A 5 2.20 -8.04 -9.33
C ALA A 5 1.60 -9.35 -8.80
N LEU A 6 0.41 -9.30 -8.19
CA LEU A 6 -0.34 -10.49 -7.79
C LEU A 6 -0.79 -11.30 -9.02
N GLU A 7 -1.31 -10.64 -10.06
CA GLU A 7 -1.68 -11.31 -11.31
C GLU A 7 -0.48 -12.01 -11.94
N MET A 8 0.67 -11.33 -12.02
CA MET A 8 1.90 -11.91 -12.56
C MET A 8 2.41 -13.10 -11.71
N ALA A 9 2.28 -13.04 -10.38
CA ALA A 9 2.60 -14.16 -9.52
C ALA A 9 1.69 -15.37 -9.80
N LYS A 10 0.38 -15.15 -9.98
CA LYS A 10 -0.58 -16.20 -10.39
C LYS A 10 -0.24 -16.78 -11.76
N GLU A 11 0.04 -15.93 -12.76
CA GLU A 11 0.46 -16.31 -14.12
C GLU A 11 1.73 -17.17 -14.10
N ALA A 12 2.68 -16.88 -13.20
CA ALA A 12 3.92 -17.63 -13.01
C ALA A 12 3.74 -18.93 -12.19
N GLY A 13 2.51 -19.32 -11.82
CA GLY A 13 2.23 -20.56 -11.09
C GLY A 13 2.23 -20.41 -9.56
N HIS A 14 2.41 -19.21 -9.04
CA HIS A 14 2.38 -18.92 -7.60
C HIS A 14 1.00 -18.51 -7.10
N GLY A 15 -0.08 -18.94 -7.76
CA GLY A 15 -1.44 -18.58 -7.34
C GLY A 15 -1.83 -19.14 -5.96
N ASP A 16 -1.23 -20.26 -5.55
CA ASP A 16 -1.61 -20.95 -4.31
C ASP A 16 -0.77 -20.53 -3.09
N VAL A 17 0.16 -19.58 -3.28
CA VAL A 17 0.90 -18.99 -2.14
C VAL A 17 -0.05 -18.15 -1.28
N PRO A 18 0.15 -18.09 0.04
CA PRO A 18 -0.59 -17.18 0.91
C PRO A 18 -0.50 -15.73 0.43
N LEU A 19 -1.62 -15.02 0.43
CA LEU A 19 -1.69 -13.60 0.07
C LEU A 19 -0.81 -12.75 0.99
N THR A 20 -0.76 -13.08 2.28
CA THR A 20 0.12 -12.42 3.26
C THR A 20 1.03 -13.42 3.94
N SER A 21 2.27 -13.01 4.18
CA SER A 21 3.25 -13.77 4.96
C SER A 21 3.09 -13.58 6.47
N HIS A 22 2.29 -12.63 6.93
CA HIS A 22 2.05 -12.41 8.36
C HIS A 22 1.29 -13.60 9.00
N ALA A 23 1.74 -14.08 10.17
CA ALA A 23 1.31 -15.39 10.69
C ALA A 23 -0.07 -15.40 11.39
N THR A 24 -0.63 -14.25 11.73
CA THR A 24 -1.77 -14.15 12.67
C THR A 24 -3.17 -14.05 12.03
N THR A 25 -3.28 -14.21 10.71
CA THR A 25 -4.55 -13.98 9.99
C THR A 25 -5.04 -15.24 9.28
N ARG A 26 -6.33 -15.25 8.88
CA ARG A 26 -6.76 -16.19 7.83
C ARG A 26 -6.09 -15.72 6.55
N ARG A 27 -5.39 -16.63 5.88
CA ARG A 27 -4.58 -16.27 4.72
C ARG A 27 -5.19 -16.89 3.47
N PRO A 28 -6.04 -16.14 2.74
CA PRO A 28 -6.44 -16.59 1.42
C PRO A 28 -5.20 -16.68 0.55
N THR A 29 -5.25 -17.48 -0.51
CA THR A 29 -4.18 -17.51 -1.51
C THR A 29 -4.25 -16.29 -2.42
N VAL A 30 -3.15 -16.02 -3.14
CA VAL A 30 -3.14 -14.99 -4.20
C VAL A 30 -4.27 -15.24 -5.21
N ARG A 31 -4.51 -16.50 -5.59
CA ARG A 31 -5.59 -16.90 -6.49
C ARG A 31 -6.96 -16.55 -5.91
N GLN A 32 -7.22 -16.93 -4.66
CA GLN A 32 -8.50 -16.62 -4.00
C GLN A 32 -8.76 -15.11 -3.93
N PHE A 33 -7.73 -14.29 -3.67
CA PHE A 33 -7.88 -12.83 -3.71
C PHE A 33 -8.24 -12.32 -5.11
N LEU A 34 -7.58 -12.83 -6.16
CA LEU A 34 -7.75 -12.39 -7.55
C LEU A 34 -9.03 -12.92 -8.21
N ASP A 35 -9.61 -14.01 -7.71
CA ASP A 35 -10.85 -14.59 -8.24
C ASP A 35 -12.10 -13.82 -7.76
N GLU A 36 -11.94 -12.89 -6.82
CA GLU A 36 -13.00 -12.02 -6.31
C GLU A 36 -13.15 -10.77 -7.19
N GLU A 37 -14.23 -10.67 -7.97
CA GLU A 37 -14.41 -9.57 -8.93
C GLU A 37 -14.40 -8.20 -8.22
N SER A 38 -14.88 -8.11 -6.99
CA SER A 38 -14.88 -6.87 -6.21
C SER A 38 -13.47 -6.36 -5.87
N ASN A 39 -12.48 -7.24 -5.75
CA ASN A 39 -11.07 -6.85 -5.58
C ASN A 39 -10.48 -6.28 -6.87
N LYS A 40 -10.89 -6.83 -8.02
CA LYS A 40 -10.50 -6.31 -9.33
C LYS A 40 -11.13 -4.95 -9.61
N GLU A 41 -12.42 -4.80 -9.31
CA GLU A 41 -13.13 -3.51 -9.40
C GLU A 41 -12.49 -2.45 -8.51
N ALA A 42 -12.11 -2.82 -7.27
CA ALA A 42 -11.38 -1.94 -6.36
C ALA A 42 -10.03 -1.50 -6.94
N ALA A 43 -9.29 -2.41 -7.56
CA ALA A 43 -8.01 -2.11 -8.17
C ALA A 43 -8.14 -1.18 -9.40
N VAL A 44 -9.13 -1.43 -10.27
CA VAL A 44 -9.40 -0.60 -11.46
C VAL A 44 -9.85 0.80 -11.05
N SER A 45 -10.91 0.90 -10.25
CA SER A 45 -11.44 2.18 -9.80
C SER A 45 -10.42 2.99 -9.01
N GLY A 46 -9.65 2.35 -8.12
CA GLY A 46 -8.57 3.00 -7.40
C GLY A 46 -7.46 3.54 -8.32
N ALA A 47 -7.06 2.76 -9.34
CA ALA A 47 -6.06 3.19 -10.31
C ALA A 47 -6.52 4.38 -11.14
N GLU A 48 -7.78 4.38 -11.58
CA GLU A 48 -8.38 5.50 -12.33
C GLU A 48 -8.42 6.78 -11.50
N HIS A 49 -8.90 6.72 -10.27
CA HIS A 49 -8.91 7.87 -9.36
C HIS A 49 -7.50 8.39 -9.07
N MET A 50 -6.54 7.50 -8.77
CA MET A 50 -5.14 7.90 -8.56
C MET A 50 -4.53 8.57 -9.80
N GLN A 51 -4.88 8.11 -11.00
CA GLN A 51 -4.40 8.70 -12.25
C GLN A 51 -5.01 10.09 -12.50
N GLN A 52 -6.29 10.29 -12.18
CA GLN A 52 -6.93 11.60 -12.24
C GLN A 52 -6.28 12.58 -11.27
N LEU A 53 -6.06 12.17 -10.00
CA LEU A 53 -5.38 12.98 -9.00
C LEU A 53 -3.95 13.34 -9.41
N LEU A 54 -3.21 12.38 -9.97
CA LEU A 54 -1.87 12.65 -10.50
C LEU A 54 -1.90 13.66 -11.65
N SER A 55 -2.87 13.57 -12.56
CA SER A 55 -3.04 14.54 -13.65
C SER A 55 -3.26 15.95 -13.11
N THR A 56 -4.15 16.09 -12.12
CA THR A 56 -4.38 17.36 -11.44
C THR A 56 -3.11 17.88 -10.77
N LEU A 57 -2.40 17.06 -9.99
CA LEU A 57 -1.15 17.45 -9.35
C LEU A 57 -0.13 17.96 -10.37
N LYS A 58 0.08 17.24 -11.48
CA LYS A 58 1.01 17.64 -12.54
C LYS A 58 0.62 18.98 -13.18
N LYS A 59 -0.68 19.19 -13.42
CA LYS A 59 -1.21 20.45 -13.95
C LYS A 59 -0.98 21.62 -12.99
N GLU A 60 -1.30 21.46 -11.70
CA GLU A 60 -1.27 22.55 -10.72
C GLU A 60 0.14 22.87 -10.21
N THR A 61 1.08 21.94 -10.30
CA THR A 61 2.45 22.10 -9.77
C THR A 61 3.53 22.21 -10.85
N GLY A 62 3.21 21.89 -12.11
CA GLY A 62 4.19 21.80 -13.20
C GLY A 62 5.09 20.56 -13.13
N LEU A 63 4.82 19.60 -12.22
CA LEU A 63 5.56 18.35 -12.14
C LEU A 63 5.36 17.50 -13.40
N THR A 64 6.45 16.94 -13.91
CA THR A 64 6.45 15.95 -15.00
C THR A 64 6.68 14.54 -14.47
N ASP A 65 6.54 13.52 -15.32
CA ASP A 65 6.70 12.11 -14.91
C ASP A 65 8.08 11.79 -14.32
N GLN A 66 9.11 12.58 -14.63
CA GLN A 66 10.45 12.39 -14.05
C GLN A 66 10.46 12.56 -12.52
N TYR A 67 9.49 13.28 -11.96
CA TYR A 67 9.36 13.51 -10.52
C TYR A 67 8.38 12.54 -9.85
N VAL A 68 7.84 11.57 -10.60
CA VAL A 68 6.83 10.65 -10.10
C VAL A 68 7.44 9.28 -9.90
N VAL A 69 7.52 8.86 -8.64
CA VAL A 69 7.83 7.48 -8.27
C VAL A 69 6.53 6.79 -7.84
N ARG A 70 6.25 5.64 -8.44
CA ARG A 70 5.08 4.82 -8.11
C ARG A 70 5.51 3.68 -7.18
N VAL A 71 4.78 3.51 -6.09
CA VAL A 71 4.95 2.42 -5.11
C VAL A 71 3.83 1.39 -5.26
N PRO A 72 4.03 0.11 -4.87
CA PRO A 72 2.97 -0.88 -4.95
C PRO A 72 1.87 -0.58 -3.94
N GLY A 73 0.62 -0.60 -4.41
CA GLY A 73 -0.58 -0.58 -3.59
C GLY A 73 -1.59 -1.59 -4.13
N VAL A 74 -2.38 -2.16 -3.21
CA VAL A 74 -3.48 -3.09 -3.49
C VAL A 74 -4.67 -2.66 -2.65
N LEU A 75 -5.74 -2.27 -3.32
CA LEU A 75 -7.01 -1.93 -2.67
C LEU A 75 -7.95 -3.13 -2.73
N SER A 76 -8.80 -3.23 -1.72
CA SER A 76 -9.81 -4.28 -1.62
C SER A 76 -11.00 -3.77 -0.83
N PRO A 77 -12.22 -4.28 -1.08
CA PRO A 77 -13.37 -3.91 -0.28
C PRO A 77 -13.18 -4.23 1.20
N THR A 78 -13.55 -3.30 2.08
CA THR A 78 -13.23 -3.43 3.51
C THR A 78 -13.91 -4.64 4.15
N HIS A 79 -15.12 -5.00 3.70
CA HIS A 79 -15.81 -6.20 4.20
C HIS A 79 -15.01 -7.49 3.95
N TRP A 80 -14.35 -7.58 2.79
CA TRP A 80 -13.52 -8.73 2.42
C TRP A 80 -12.27 -8.79 3.31
N LEU A 81 -11.63 -7.64 3.53
CA LEU A 81 -10.45 -7.51 4.39
C LEU A 81 -10.77 -7.82 5.86
N THR A 82 -11.94 -7.44 6.35
CA THR A 82 -12.43 -7.82 7.69
C THR A 82 -12.56 -9.34 7.81
N TYR A 83 -13.16 -10.00 6.81
CA TYR A 83 -13.39 -11.44 6.84
C TYR A 83 -12.09 -12.26 6.78
N TRP A 84 -11.18 -11.90 5.87
CA TRP A 84 -9.96 -12.66 5.63
C TRP A 84 -8.79 -12.20 6.51
N LEU A 85 -8.52 -10.89 6.56
CA LEU A 85 -7.33 -10.36 7.23
C LEU A 85 -7.59 -9.86 8.65
N GLY A 86 -8.85 -9.83 9.10
CA GLY A 86 -9.21 -9.37 10.45
C GLY A 86 -9.00 -7.86 10.63
N VAL A 87 -9.10 -7.08 9.55
CA VAL A 87 -9.11 -5.62 9.62
C VAL A 87 -10.30 -5.17 10.49
N ARG A 88 -10.04 -4.24 11.41
CA ARG A 88 -11.02 -3.69 12.34
C ARG A 88 -11.58 -2.41 11.75
N LEU A 89 -12.89 -2.39 11.61
CA LEU A 89 -13.63 -1.18 11.28
C LEU A 89 -13.68 -0.26 12.49
N ARG A 90 -13.47 1.04 12.26
CA ARG A 90 -13.81 2.08 13.25
C ARG A 90 -15.32 2.04 13.50
N GLN A 91 -15.73 1.84 14.75
CA GLN A 91 -17.14 1.79 15.14
C GLN A 91 -17.76 3.18 15.36
N ASP A 92 -16.97 4.24 15.29
CA ASP A 92 -17.35 5.61 15.65
C ASP A 92 -17.61 6.51 14.42
N GLY A 93 -18.74 6.29 13.72
CA GLY A 93 -19.40 7.37 12.97
C GLY A 93 -20.02 7.04 11.61
N GLY A 94 -21.37 7.01 11.55
CA GLY A 94 -22.18 7.16 10.33
C GLY A 94 -22.40 5.90 9.50
N PRO A 95 -23.52 5.81 8.73
CA PRO A 95 -23.90 4.60 7.99
C PRO A 95 -22.84 4.26 6.93
N ASP A 96 -22.27 3.06 6.99
CA ASP A 96 -21.63 2.20 5.97
C ASP A 96 -20.85 2.77 4.75
N GLU A 97 -20.69 4.08 4.58
CA GLU A 97 -20.25 4.70 3.31
C GLU A 97 -18.80 5.20 3.30
N LEU A 98 -18.14 5.40 4.46
CA LEU A 98 -16.89 6.17 4.46
C LEU A 98 -15.63 5.40 4.01
N TYR A 99 -15.62 4.06 4.01
CA TYR A 99 -14.51 3.30 3.42
C TYR A 99 -15.01 2.00 2.78
N GLN A 100 -15.61 2.10 1.58
CA GLN A 100 -15.92 0.90 0.79
C GLN A 100 -14.65 0.13 0.44
N LEU A 101 -13.51 0.81 0.28
CA LEU A 101 -12.20 0.24 -0.03
C LEU A 101 -11.18 0.58 1.05
N ASN A 102 -10.25 -0.34 1.28
CA ASN A 102 -9.08 -0.15 2.15
C ASN A 102 -7.84 -0.83 1.56
N SER A 103 -6.67 -0.61 2.14
CA SER A 103 -5.42 -1.24 1.70
C SER A 103 -5.37 -2.70 2.15
N ALA A 104 -5.07 -3.61 1.22
CA ALA A 104 -4.96 -5.05 1.52
C ALA A 104 -3.66 -5.44 2.24
N PHE A 105 -2.67 -4.55 2.20
CA PHE A 105 -1.37 -4.68 2.86
C PHE A 105 -1.04 -3.37 3.56
N PRO A 106 -0.14 -3.36 4.56
CA PRO A 106 0.40 -2.13 5.12
C PRO A 106 0.83 -1.15 4.02
N SER A 107 0.30 0.07 4.08
CA SER A 107 0.31 0.98 2.94
C SER A 107 1.71 1.52 2.68
N GLN A 108 2.26 1.16 1.51
CA GLN A 108 3.63 1.51 1.16
C GLN A 108 3.83 3.01 0.91
N VAL A 109 2.75 3.76 0.61
CA VAL A 109 2.81 5.22 0.45
C VAL A 109 2.62 5.98 1.76
N ASN A 110 2.05 5.34 2.79
CA ASN A 110 1.84 5.91 4.13
C ASN A 110 3.14 5.87 4.96
N ALA A 111 4.23 6.30 4.32
CA ALA A 111 5.59 6.23 4.79
C ALA A 111 6.04 7.53 5.46
N VAL A 112 7.13 7.48 6.22
CA VAL A 112 7.65 8.61 7.01
C VAL A 112 9.09 8.94 6.58
N PRO A 113 9.31 10.03 5.82
CA PRO A 113 10.66 10.49 5.47
C PRO A 113 11.39 11.02 6.71
N LEU A 114 12.51 10.39 7.06
CA LEU A 114 13.34 10.72 8.22
C LEU A 114 14.45 11.73 7.88
N SER A 115 14.94 11.70 6.65
CA SER A 115 15.98 12.61 6.12
C SER A 115 15.87 12.70 4.60
N GLU A 116 16.81 13.38 3.94
CA GLU A 116 16.88 13.46 2.48
C GLU A 116 17.13 12.10 1.80
N SER A 117 17.66 11.11 2.53
CA SER A 117 18.06 9.82 1.95
C SER A 117 17.55 8.60 2.72
N ARG A 118 16.68 8.78 3.72
CA ARG A 118 16.17 7.69 4.57
C ARG A 118 14.67 7.83 4.83
N ILE A 119 13.93 6.73 4.68
CA ILE A 119 12.48 6.67 4.84
C ILE A 119 12.06 5.41 5.62
N MET A 120 11.11 5.55 6.54
CA MET A 120 10.44 4.41 7.15
C MET A 120 9.21 4.05 6.34
N VAL A 121 9.08 2.78 6.00
CA VAL A 121 7.96 2.24 5.23
C VAL A 121 7.38 1.06 6.00
N ALA A 122 6.07 0.91 6.02
CA ALA A 122 5.42 -0.22 6.64
C ALA A 122 5.89 -1.53 5.99
N LYS A 123 6.22 -2.56 6.77
CA LYS A 123 6.56 -3.88 6.25
C LYS A 123 5.29 -4.47 5.60
N PRO A 124 5.27 -4.72 4.28
CA PRO A 124 4.03 -5.05 3.59
C PRO A 124 3.50 -6.45 3.93
N TRP A 125 4.36 -7.37 4.37
CA TRP A 125 4.00 -8.75 4.63
C TRP A 125 3.22 -9.38 3.46
N GLY A 126 3.66 -9.08 2.23
CA GLY A 126 3.06 -9.56 0.99
C GLY A 126 3.32 -11.05 0.73
N PRO A 127 2.87 -11.55 -0.43
CA PRO A 127 3.16 -12.91 -0.86
C PRO A 127 4.66 -13.13 -1.00
N VAL A 128 5.13 -14.27 -0.50
CA VAL A 128 6.53 -14.68 -0.64
C VAL A 128 6.67 -15.63 -1.82
N VAL A 129 7.40 -15.20 -2.83
CA VAL A 129 7.71 -15.96 -4.05
C VAL A 129 9.23 -16.07 -4.14
N ASP A 130 9.74 -17.28 -4.35
CA ASP A 130 11.17 -17.58 -4.40
C ASP A 130 11.98 -17.03 -3.21
N GLY A 131 11.37 -17.06 -2.01
CA GLY A 131 11.98 -16.59 -0.77
C GLY A 131 11.92 -15.06 -0.56
N HIS A 132 11.26 -14.31 -1.45
CA HIS A 132 11.15 -12.86 -1.37
C HIS A 132 9.71 -12.38 -1.29
N ASP A 133 9.43 -11.46 -0.36
CA ASP A 133 8.20 -10.68 -0.36
C ASP A 133 8.17 -9.76 -1.59
N ILE A 134 7.23 -10.01 -2.50
CA ILE A 134 7.16 -9.31 -3.79
C ILE A 134 6.89 -7.81 -3.62
N LEU A 135 6.11 -7.42 -2.61
CA LEU A 135 5.76 -6.02 -2.36
C LEU A 135 6.90 -5.30 -1.68
N GLU A 136 7.58 -5.94 -0.73
CA GLU A 136 8.77 -5.37 -0.06
C GLU A 136 9.87 -5.08 -1.09
N ARG A 137 10.13 -6.03 -2.00
CA ARG A 137 11.10 -5.85 -3.08
C ARG A 137 10.71 -4.68 -3.99
N MET A 138 9.47 -4.63 -4.45
CA MET A 138 8.98 -3.56 -5.33
C MET A 138 9.04 -2.18 -4.65
N SER A 139 8.68 -2.09 -3.37
CA SER A 139 8.78 -0.85 -2.59
C SER A 139 10.23 -0.39 -2.47
N ARG A 140 11.16 -1.30 -2.16
CA ARG A 140 12.59 -0.99 -2.09
C ARG A 140 13.11 -0.45 -3.42
N GLU A 141 12.80 -1.13 -4.53
CA GLU A 141 13.19 -0.69 -5.87
C GLU A 141 12.60 0.69 -6.23
N ALA A 142 11.34 0.95 -5.88
CA ALA A 142 10.70 2.25 -6.12
C ALA A 142 11.39 3.37 -5.35
N TYR A 143 11.57 3.20 -4.04
CA TYR A 143 12.19 4.23 -3.19
C TYR A 143 13.68 4.45 -3.50
N SER A 144 14.41 3.41 -3.90
CA SER A 144 15.81 3.57 -4.34
C SER A 144 15.92 4.43 -5.59
N LYS A 145 14.96 4.40 -6.52
CA LYS A 145 14.92 5.32 -7.68
C LYS A 145 14.73 6.78 -7.26
N ALA A 146 14.10 7.02 -6.11
CA ALA A 146 13.97 8.34 -5.50
C ALA A 146 15.17 8.73 -4.61
N GLY A 147 16.22 7.91 -4.53
CA GLY A 147 17.40 8.19 -3.70
C GLY A 147 17.24 7.82 -2.22
N PHE A 148 16.18 7.10 -1.84
CA PHE A 148 15.93 6.72 -0.45
C PHE A 148 16.46 5.32 -0.11
N HIS A 149 17.01 5.20 1.10
CA HIS A 149 17.19 3.95 1.82
C HIS A 149 15.95 3.67 2.67
N VAL A 150 15.42 2.45 2.54
CA VAL A 150 14.16 2.05 3.19
C VAL A 150 14.43 1.24 4.46
N ASP A 151 13.89 1.70 5.58
CA ASP A 151 13.70 0.90 6.78
C ASP A 151 12.26 0.36 6.79
N PHE A 152 12.12 -0.96 6.73
CA PHE A 152 10.81 -1.59 6.88
C PHE A 152 10.49 -1.78 8.36
N ILE A 153 9.35 -1.24 8.79
CA ILE A 153 8.88 -1.32 10.18
C ILE A 153 7.63 -2.18 10.22
N ASP A 154 7.61 -3.15 11.12
CA ASP A 154 6.40 -3.94 11.37
C ASP A 154 5.38 -3.12 12.16
N ASP A 155 4.36 -2.63 11.46
CA ASP A 155 3.26 -1.85 12.01
C ASP A 155 1.91 -2.58 11.89
N TRP A 156 1.94 -3.91 11.70
CA TRP A 156 0.77 -4.75 11.47
C TRP A 156 -0.42 -4.47 12.42
N PRO A 157 -0.23 -4.25 13.74
CA PRO A 157 -1.33 -3.92 14.64
C PRO A 157 -2.08 -2.63 14.25
N PHE A 158 -1.36 -1.63 13.72
CA PHE A 158 -1.92 -0.37 13.25
C PHE A 158 -2.61 -0.55 11.90
N HIS A 159 -2.02 -1.35 11.00
CA HIS A 159 -2.64 -1.70 9.72
C HIS A 159 -4.01 -2.33 9.92
N LEU A 160 -4.12 -3.28 10.86
CA LEU A 160 -5.40 -3.86 11.24
C LEU A 160 -6.40 -2.85 11.83
N ALA A 161 -5.97 -1.68 12.28
CA ALA A 161 -6.83 -0.58 12.73
C ALA A 161 -7.11 0.45 11.61
N SER A 162 -6.86 0.09 10.34
CA SER A 162 -7.03 0.96 9.18
C SER A 162 -6.12 2.19 9.17
N GLY A 163 -4.85 2.03 9.56
CA GLY A 163 -3.82 3.06 9.43
C GLY A 163 -2.42 2.47 9.39
N ASP A 164 -1.41 3.24 9.01
CA ASP A 164 -0.02 2.77 8.97
C ASP A 164 0.89 3.83 9.59
N LEU A 165 2.22 3.69 9.46
CA LEU A 165 3.23 4.55 10.07
C LEU A 165 2.93 6.06 10.03
N HIS A 166 2.58 6.65 8.88
CA HIS A 166 2.30 8.08 8.80
C HIS A 166 1.01 8.46 9.56
N CYS A 167 0.02 7.57 9.65
CA CYS A 167 -1.21 7.82 10.41
C CYS A 167 -0.97 7.93 11.93
N ILE A 168 0.07 7.28 12.45
CA ILE A 168 0.33 7.17 13.89
C ILE A 168 1.56 7.96 14.35
N THR A 169 2.25 8.62 13.44
CA THR A 169 3.44 9.43 13.73
C THR A 169 3.27 10.85 13.22
N ASN A 170 4.16 11.73 13.66
CA ASN A 170 4.33 13.07 13.11
C ASN A 170 5.80 13.48 13.23
N ALA A 171 6.25 14.46 12.44
CA ALA A 171 7.64 14.90 12.41
C ALA A 171 7.77 16.42 12.40
N TYR A 172 8.64 16.94 13.27
CA TYR A 172 9.12 18.31 13.18
C TYR A 172 10.27 18.38 12.16
N ARG A 173 10.24 19.38 11.29
CA ARG A 173 11.27 19.59 10.25
C ARG A 173 11.86 20.99 10.38
N THR A 174 13.17 21.11 10.21
CA THR A 174 13.85 22.41 10.21
C THR A 174 13.47 23.19 8.95
N PRO A 175 12.87 24.38 9.06
CA PRO A 175 12.60 25.22 7.90
C PRO A 175 13.90 25.78 7.33
N THR A 176 14.09 25.69 6.01
CA THR A 176 15.30 26.17 5.33
C THR A 176 15.08 27.46 4.54
N ALA A 177 13.83 27.78 4.18
CA ALA A 177 13.48 28.99 3.44
C ALA A 177 12.95 30.10 4.34
N ARG A 178 13.28 31.36 4.02
CA ARG A 178 12.62 32.55 4.58
C ARG A 178 11.35 32.81 3.77
N TRP A 179 10.26 33.14 4.46
CA TRP A 179 8.96 33.34 3.81
C TRP A 179 8.72 34.79 3.35
N TRP A 180 9.50 35.75 3.88
CA TRP A 180 9.43 37.18 3.56
C TRP A 180 10.45 37.58 2.49
#